data_AF-A0A939C8G6-F1
#
_entry.id   AF-A0A939C8G6-F1
#
_cell.length_a   1.000
_cell.length_b   1.000
_cell.length_c   1.000
_cell.angle_alpha   90.00
_cell.angle_beta   90.00
_cell.angle_gamma   90.00
#
_symmetry.space_group_name_H-M   'P 1'
#
loop_
_entity.id
_entity.type
_entity.pdbx_description
1 polymer ?
#
loop_
_entity_poly.entity_id
_entity_poly.type
_entity_poly.pdbx_seq_one_letter_code
_entity_poly.pdbx_strand_id
1 'polypeptide(L)'
;MTYLFFIIALVLCGTTAFGLRLISKPHKNVLLENTLAPEHLDDPSVHSLIIEFRKRILQIVGTFSVASLLFLFNLSDSIILTLFWLYMAALLGTAYLVQVHYIGKMRQLILANGWELPIDPIRIDTKLVQAKNKRMLPWYSLVPAGILLMISLYQAWQLPDLSTGYLMGGVSLAIFALFVYLWVIISRLPVRGISGDSAIDQHINDLTKRYWSLLIAVTCTITLLLLTVPLASMSATGAFSTILLVLFVVLVVFLIVFTFFLLLDLRKKQDQLLEPAGQP
;
A
#
# COMPACT_ATOMS: atom_id res chain seq x y z
N MET A 1 24.00 9.00 12.24
CA MET A 1 23.08 8.80 11.10
C MET A 1 23.29 7.45 10.42
N THR A 2 24.53 7.04 10.12
CA THR A 2 24.91 5.71 9.58
C THR A 2 24.23 4.50 10.23
N TYR A 3 24.30 4.35 11.56
CA TYR A 3 23.66 3.24 12.27
C TYR A 3 22.14 3.17 12.10
N LEU A 4 21.48 4.33 11.94
CA LEU A 4 20.05 4.40 11.72
C LEU A 4 19.68 3.87 10.32
N PHE A 5 20.45 4.22 9.29
CA PHE A 5 20.26 3.66 7.94
C PHE A 5 20.51 2.15 7.90
N PHE A 6 21.51 1.65 8.63
CA PHE A 6 21.76 0.22 8.76
C PHE A 6 20.56 -0.52 9.38
N ILE A 7 20.04 -0.02 10.51
CA ILE A 7 18.88 -0.64 11.18
C ILE A 7 17.66 -0.62 10.26
N ILE A 8 17.39 0.52 9.60
CA ILE A 8 16.26 0.63 8.66
C ILE A 8 16.43 -0.36 7.49
N ALA A 9 17.63 -0.49 6.93
CA ALA A 9 17.91 -1.44 5.85
C ALA A 9 17.64 -2.89 6.27
N LEU A 10 18.00 -3.27 7.50
CA LEU A 10 17.70 -4.60 8.05
C LEU A 10 16.19 -4.81 8.25
N VAL A 11 15.48 -3.81 8.79
CA VAL A 11 14.03 -3.87 8.95
C VAL A 11 13.35 -4.03 7.58
N LEU A 12 13.79 -3.30 6.56
CA LEU A 12 13.29 -3.42 5.18
C LEU A 12 13.51 -4.81 4.59
N CYS A 13 14.68 -5.42 4.84
CA CYS A 13 14.92 -6.81 4.47
C CYS A 13 13.94 -7.76 5.16
N GLY A 14 13.74 -7.61 6.46
CA GLY A 14 12.83 -8.42 7.26
C GLY A 14 11.36 -8.31 6.80
N THR A 15 10.88 -7.09 6.56
CA THR A 15 9.50 -6.85 6.09
C THR A 15 9.28 -7.38 4.68
N THR A 16 10.26 -7.20 3.78
CA THR A 16 10.21 -7.75 2.41
C THR A 16 10.20 -9.28 2.43
N ALA A 17 11.05 -9.90 3.26
CA ALA A 17 11.08 -11.34 3.45
C ALA A 17 9.74 -11.88 3.96
N PHE A 18 9.18 -11.20 4.96
CA PHE A 18 7.89 -11.56 5.56
C PHE A 18 6.76 -11.47 4.54
N GLY A 19 6.70 -10.37 3.78
CA GLY A 19 5.69 -10.16 2.74
C GLY A 19 5.73 -11.24 1.66
N LEU A 20 6.90 -11.50 1.08
CA LEU A 20 7.06 -12.54 0.05
C LEU A 20 6.77 -13.95 0.60
N ARG A 21 7.15 -14.22 1.86
CA ARG A 21 6.85 -15.51 2.49
C ARG A 21 5.36 -15.71 2.71
N LEU A 22 4.60 -14.64 2.99
CA LEU A 22 3.15 -14.71 3.15
C LEU A 22 2.46 -15.15 1.84
N ILE A 23 2.95 -14.66 0.69
CA ILE A 23 2.43 -15.03 -0.65
C ILE A 23 2.69 -16.50 -0.99
N SER A 24 3.74 -17.09 -0.41
CA SER A 24 4.09 -18.52 -0.57
C SER A 24 3.27 -19.48 0.32
N LYS A 25 2.32 -18.97 1.10
CA LYS A 25 1.41 -19.79 1.91
C LYS A 25 0.04 -19.82 1.25
N PRO A 26 -0.57 -21.01 1.11
CA PRO A 26 -1.91 -21.09 0.54
C PRO A 26 -2.91 -20.35 1.44
N HIS A 27 -3.72 -19.48 0.84
CA HIS A 27 -4.85 -18.83 1.51
C HIS A 27 -6.02 -18.76 0.54
N LYS A 28 -7.17 -19.36 0.92
CA LYS A 28 -8.34 -19.50 0.03
C LYS A 28 -7.99 -20.11 -1.34
N ASN A 29 -7.17 -21.15 -1.35
CA ASN A 29 -6.68 -21.84 -2.55
C ASN A 29 -5.89 -20.96 -3.54
N VAL A 30 -5.47 -19.77 -3.12
CA VAL A 30 -4.55 -18.91 -3.89
C VAL A 30 -3.14 -19.11 -3.38
N LEU A 31 -2.22 -19.38 -4.30
CA LEU A 31 -0.80 -19.58 -4.04
C LEU A 31 0.00 -18.88 -5.14
N LEU A 32 0.98 -18.04 -4.76
CA LEU A 32 1.74 -17.22 -5.71
C LEU A 32 0.81 -16.48 -6.70
N GLU A 33 -0.23 -15.84 -6.18
CA GLU A 33 -1.25 -15.09 -6.95
C GLU A 33 -2.00 -15.89 -8.02
N ASN A 34 -1.86 -17.22 -8.05
CA ASN A 34 -2.63 -18.10 -8.91
C ASN A 34 -3.62 -18.91 -8.06
N THR A 35 -4.85 -19.07 -8.57
CA THR A 35 -5.88 -19.89 -7.93
C THR A 35 -5.74 -21.33 -8.40
N LEU A 36 -5.68 -22.26 -7.45
CA LEU A 36 -5.61 -23.70 -7.69
C LEU A 36 -6.88 -24.36 -7.14
N ALA A 37 -7.29 -25.49 -7.70
CA ALA A 37 -8.29 -26.35 -7.04
C ALA A 37 -7.68 -26.96 -5.76
N PRO A 38 -8.46 -27.21 -4.70
CA PRO A 38 -7.95 -27.77 -3.43
C PRO A 38 -7.15 -29.06 -3.62
N GLU A 39 -7.55 -29.88 -4.59
CA GLU A 39 -6.97 -31.18 -4.91
C GLU A 39 -5.53 -31.10 -5.45
N HIS A 40 -5.14 -29.95 -6.01
CA HIS A 40 -3.83 -29.75 -6.64
C HIS A 40 -2.86 -28.93 -5.76
N LEU A 41 -3.30 -28.47 -4.57
CA LEU A 41 -2.47 -27.70 -3.66
C LEU A 41 -1.32 -28.52 -3.04
N ASP A 42 -1.57 -29.81 -2.80
CA ASP A 42 -0.62 -30.73 -2.19
C ASP A 42 0.23 -31.51 -3.22
N ASP A 43 0.15 -31.13 -4.50
CA ASP A 43 0.93 -31.79 -5.55
C ASP A 43 2.45 -31.58 -5.31
N PRO A 44 3.28 -32.64 -5.41
CA PRO A 44 4.73 -32.54 -5.24
C PRO A 44 5.39 -31.45 -6.09
N SER A 45 4.86 -31.20 -7.29
CA SER A 45 5.34 -30.20 -8.23
C SER A 45 5.12 -28.78 -7.70
N VAL A 46 3.96 -28.51 -7.10
CA VAL A 46 3.62 -27.24 -6.45
C VAL A 46 4.53 -27.00 -5.24
N HIS A 47 4.71 -28.02 -4.40
CA HIS A 47 5.60 -27.93 -3.24
C HIS A 47 7.06 -27.64 -3.64
N SER A 48 7.57 -28.30 -4.68
CA SER A 48 8.93 -28.06 -5.17
C SER A 48 9.15 -26.61 -5.60
N LEU A 49 8.16 -26.02 -6.28
CA LEU A 49 8.21 -24.62 -6.73
C LEU A 49 8.16 -23.63 -5.55
N ILE A 50 7.34 -23.91 -4.52
CA ILE A 50 7.30 -23.10 -3.29
C ILE A 50 8.64 -23.15 -2.57
N ILE A 51 9.27 -24.32 -2.46
CA ILE A 51 10.57 -24.47 -1.81
C ILE A 51 11.64 -23.68 -2.57
N GLU A 52 11.65 -23.77 -3.91
CA GLU A 52 12.56 -22.99 -4.75
C GLU A 52 12.36 -21.48 -4.53
N PHE A 53 11.11 -21.02 -4.55
CA PHE A 53 10.76 -19.61 -4.30
C PHE A 53 11.24 -19.15 -2.91
N ARG A 54 10.97 -19.92 -1.85
CA ARG A 54 11.43 -19.60 -0.48
C ARG A 54 12.95 -19.55 -0.37
N LYS A 55 13.65 -20.42 -1.09
CA LYS A 55 15.11 -20.39 -1.17
C LYS A 55 15.60 -19.10 -1.85
N ARG A 56 14.95 -18.65 -2.94
CA ARG A 56 15.29 -17.37 -3.60
C ARG A 56 15.03 -16.17 -2.70
N ILE A 57 13.94 -16.16 -1.94
CA ILE A 57 13.69 -15.10 -0.93
C ILE A 57 14.86 -15.03 0.06
N LEU A 58 15.27 -16.17 0.62
CA LEU A 58 16.40 -16.21 1.56
C LEU A 58 17.71 -15.75 0.92
N GLN A 59 17.97 -16.07 -0.35
CA GLN A 59 19.14 -15.60 -1.08
C GLN A 59 19.14 -14.08 -1.27
N ILE A 60 18.00 -13.50 -1.68
CA ILE A 60 17.85 -12.04 -1.81
C ILE A 60 18.08 -11.38 -0.45
N VAL A 61 17.36 -11.82 0.56
CA VAL A 61 17.44 -11.25 1.92
C VAL A 61 18.86 -11.39 2.47
N GLY A 62 19.51 -12.54 2.31
CA GLY A 62 20.90 -12.74 2.72
C GLY A 62 21.86 -11.78 2.00
N THR A 63 21.73 -11.65 0.68
CA THR A 63 22.58 -10.77 -0.14
C THR A 63 22.42 -9.31 0.26
N PHE A 64 21.18 -8.83 0.40
CA PHE A 64 20.90 -7.45 0.78
C PHE A 64 21.22 -7.17 2.26
N SER A 65 21.01 -8.13 3.16
CA SER A 65 21.49 -8.01 4.56
C SER A 65 23.00 -7.84 4.63
N VAL A 66 23.78 -8.57 3.83
CA VAL A 66 25.24 -8.36 3.74
C VAL A 66 25.54 -7.00 3.11
N ALA A 67 24.85 -6.61 2.04
CA ALA A 67 25.04 -5.31 1.41
C ALA A 67 24.68 -4.14 2.35
N SER A 68 23.78 -4.34 3.31
CA SER A 68 23.43 -3.32 4.31
C SER A 68 24.62 -2.94 5.21
N LEU A 69 25.63 -3.82 5.37
CA LEU A 69 26.86 -3.50 6.12
C LEU A 69 27.62 -2.30 5.53
N LEU A 70 27.39 -1.96 4.25
CA LEU A 70 27.94 -0.75 3.64
C LEU A 70 27.56 0.53 4.41
N PHE A 71 26.41 0.54 5.11
CA PHE A 71 25.96 1.68 5.90
C PHE A 71 26.64 1.80 7.27
N LEU A 72 27.46 0.82 7.68
CA LEU A 72 28.28 0.91 8.89
C LEU A 72 29.57 1.71 8.68
N PHE A 73 30.00 1.91 7.43
CA PHE A 73 31.16 2.73 7.13
C PHE A 73 30.86 4.22 7.32
N ASN A 74 31.85 4.97 7.80
CA ASN A 74 31.76 6.42 7.99
C ASN A 74 31.92 7.17 6.66
N LEU A 75 30.91 7.08 5.82
CA LEU A 75 30.80 7.79 4.54
C LEU A 75 30.15 9.17 4.75
N SER A 76 30.28 10.06 3.76
CA SER A 76 29.57 11.35 3.80
C SER A 76 28.06 11.15 3.70
N ASP A 77 27.29 12.04 4.33
CA ASP A 77 25.82 11.93 4.41
C ASP A 77 25.15 11.86 3.04
N SER A 78 25.65 12.64 2.07
CA SER A 78 25.13 12.61 0.69
C SER A 78 25.33 11.24 0.03
N ILE A 79 26.49 10.62 0.21
CA ILE A 79 26.79 9.29 -0.36
C ILE A 79 25.91 8.23 0.31
N ILE A 80 25.75 8.29 1.63
CA ILE A 80 24.88 7.36 2.38
C ILE A 80 23.45 7.44 1.87
N LEU A 81 22.91 8.65 1.71
CA LEU A 81 21.56 8.86 1.21
C LEU A 81 21.38 8.31 -0.20
N THR A 82 22.32 8.59 -1.12
CA THR A 82 22.27 8.07 -2.49
C THR A 82 22.34 6.55 -2.52
N LEU A 83 23.27 5.94 -1.76
CA LEU A 83 23.39 4.49 -1.66
C LEU A 83 22.15 3.86 -1.03
N PHE A 84 21.52 4.52 -0.05
CA PHE A 84 20.31 4.01 0.59
C PHE A 84 19.12 3.97 -0.38
N TRP A 85 18.93 5.01 -1.18
CA TRP A 85 17.91 5.01 -2.23
C TRP A 85 18.16 3.94 -3.29
N LEU A 86 19.41 3.79 -3.74
CA LEU A 86 19.78 2.74 -4.70
C LEU A 86 19.56 1.34 -4.12
N TYR A 87 19.95 1.14 -2.86
CA TYR A 87 19.74 -0.10 -2.12
C TYR A 87 18.25 -0.43 -2.02
N MET A 88 17.40 0.54 -1.65
CA MET A 88 15.95 0.36 -1.58
C MET A 88 15.36 -0.01 -2.95
N ALA A 89 15.73 0.72 -4.00
CA ALA A 89 15.26 0.44 -5.35
C ALA A 89 15.67 -0.96 -5.82
N ALA A 90 16.91 -1.36 -5.55
CA ALA A 90 17.43 -2.68 -5.90
C ALA A 90 16.76 -3.80 -5.09
N LEU A 91 16.57 -3.63 -3.79
CA LEU A 91 15.90 -4.62 -2.93
C LEU A 91 14.45 -4.83 -3.37
N LEU A 92 13.67 -3.75 -3.49
CA LEU A 92 12.27 -3.83 -3.89
C LEU A 92 12.13 -4.33 -5.34
N GLY A 93 12.99 -3.85 -6.25
CA GLY A 93 12.98 -4.26 -7.65
C GLY A 93 13.30 -5.76 -7.81
N THR A 94 14.34 -6.26 -7.17
CA THR A 94 14.71 -7.69 -7.24
C THR A 94 13.66 -8.58 -6.58
N ALA A 95 13.12 -8.18 -5.43
CA ALA A 95 12.02 -8.85 -4.76
C ALA A 95 10.79 -8.99 -5.68
N TYR A 96 10.40 -7.89 -6.34
CA TYR A 96 9.27 -7.86 -7.26
C TYR A 96 9.51 -8.71 -8.51
N LEU A 97 10.70 -8.64 -9.11
CA LEU A 97 11.04 -9.45 -10.28
C LEU A 97 10.98 -10.95 -9.98
N VAL A 98 11.48 -11.38 -8.82
CA VAL A 98 11.37 -12.78 -8.38
C VAL A 98 9.91 -13.17 -8.20
N GLN A 99 9.08 -12.33 -7.57
CA GLN A 99 7.65 -12.58 -7.46
C GLN A 99 7.00 -12.79 -8.84
N VAL A 100 7.18 -11.85 -9.78
CA VAL A 100 6.62 -11.95 -11.13
C VAL A 100 7.08 -13.23 -11.85
N HIS A 101 8.36 -13.56 -11.74
CA HIS A 101 8.91 -14.77 -12.37
C HIS A 101 8.26 -16.06 -11.84
N TYR A 102 8.08 -16.18 -10.51
CA TYR A 102 7.49 -17.39 -9.92
C TYR A 102 5.97 -17.44 -10.05
N ILE A 103 5.27 -16.29 -10.14
CA ILE A 103 3.86 -16.23 -10.57
C ILE A 103 3.74 -16.84 -11.99
N GLY A 104 4.64 -16.44 -12.89
CA GLY A 104 4.69 -16.98 -14.26
C GLY A 104 4.96 -18.49 -14.30
N LYS A 105 5.94 -18.98 -13.53
CA LYS A 105 6.22 -20.43 -13.42
C LYS A 105 5.03 -21.22 -12.88
N MET A 106 4.36 -20.71 -11.85
CA MET A 106 3.16 -21.37 -11.30
C MET A 106 2.04 -21.42 -12.34
N ARG A 107 1.84 -20.35 -13.10
CA ARG A 107 0.88 -20.35 -14.20
C ARG A 107 1.23 -21.38 -15.28
N GLN A 108 2.49 -21.50 -15.66
CA GLN A 108 2.93 -22.51 -16.63
C GLN A 108 2.69 -23.94 -16.13
N LEU A 109 2.90 -24.19 -14.83
CA LEU A 109 2.59 -25.48 -14.20
C LEU A 109 1.09 -25.82 -14.31
N ILE A 110 0.23 -24.84 -14.01
CA ILE A 110 -1.23 -24.98 -14.12
C ILE A 110 -1.64 -25.34 -15.55
N LEU A 111 -1.12 -24.60 -16.53
CA LEU A 111 -1.40 -24.82 -17.95
C LEU A 111 -0.91 -26.20 -18.43
N ALA A 112 0.29 -26.61 -18.02
CA ALA A 112 0.89 -27.88 -18.45
C ALA A 112 0.12 -29.10 -17.92
N ASN A 113 -0.46 -29.00 -16.73
CA ASN A 113 -1.20 -30.08 -16.09
C ASN A 113 -2.72 -30.00 -16.29
N GLY A 114 -3.22 -28.97 -17.00
CA GLY A 114 -4.65 -28.78 -17.24
C GLY A 114 -5.46 -28.43 -15.99
N TRP A 115 -4.83 -27.82 -14.98
CA TRP A 115 -5.47 -27.46 -13.70
C TRP A 115 -6.27 -26.14 -13.76
N GLU A 116 -6.75 -25.77 -14.94
CA GLU A 116 -7.53 -24.55 -15.11
C GLU A 116 -8.90 -24.69 -14.44
N LEU A 117 -9.28 -23.70 -13.64
CA LEU A 117 -10.64 -23.62 -13.14
C LEU A 117 -11.58 -23.23 -14.29
N PRO A 118 -12.76 -23.85 -14.42
CA PRO A 118 -13.74 -23.46 -15.42
C PRO A 118 -14.10 -21.99 -15.20
N ILE A 119 -13.87 -21.16 -16.21
CA ILE A 119 -14.24 -19.74 -16.17
C ILE A 119 -15.72 -19.66 -16.47
N ASP A 120 -16.56 -19.76 -15.43
CA ASP A 120 -17.97 -19.45 -15.60
C ASP A 120 -18.11 -17.95 -15.91
N PRO A 121 -18.76 -17.58 -17.03
CA PRO A 121 -18.96 -16.18 -17.36
C PRO A 121 -19.93 -15.56 -16.36
N ILE A 122 -19.40 -14.84 -15.37
CA ILE A 122 -20.20 -14.06 -14.42
C ILE A 122 -20.95 -12.99 -15.22
N ARG A 123 -22.26 -13.15 -15.37
CA ARG A 123 -23.13 -12.17 -16.02
C ARG A 123 -23.22 -10.92 -15.16
N ILE A 124 -22.58 -9.84 -15.60
CA ILE A 124 -22.69 -8.54 -14.95
C ILE A 124 -24.01 -7.89 -15.40
N ASP A 125 -24.93 -7.67 -14.45
CA ASP A 125 -26.15 -6.90 -14.74
C ASP A 125 -25.81 -5.44 -15.05
N THR A 126 -26.18 -4.98 -16.25
CA THR A 126 -26.05 -3.59 -16.71
C THR A 126 -26.64 -2.55 -15.74
N LYS A 127 -27.63 -2.92 -14.93
CA LYS A 127 -28.19 -2.02 -13.89
C LYS A 127 -27.17 -1.64 -12.81
N LEU A 128 -26.19 -2.51 -12.55
CA LEU A 128 -25.11 -2.24 -11.59
C LEU A 128 -24.19 -1.12 -12.07
N VAL A 129 -23.98 -1.01 -13.39
CA VAL A 129 -23.16 0.04 -14.00
C VAL A 129 -23.80 1.41 -13.83
N GLN A 130 -25.14 1.48 -13.82
CA GLN A 130 -25.88 2.75 -13.64
C GLN A 130 -25.87 3.24 -12.19
N ALA A 131 -25.83 2.34 -11.20
CA ALA A 131 -25.88 2.69 -9.77
C ALA A 131 -24.48 2.85 -9.11
N LYS A 132 -23.44 3.06 -9.92
CA LYS A 132 -22.00 2.92 -9.61
C LYS A 132 -21.47 3.66 -8.37
N ASN A 133 -22.05 4.79 -7.98
CA ASN A 133 -21.41 5.77 -7.08
C ASN A 133 -22.26 6.15 -5.87
N LYS A 134 -23.25 5.34 -5.48
CA LYS A 134 -24.23 5.72 -4.45
C LYS A 134 -23.65 5.95 -3.06
N ARG A 135 -22.58 5.23 -2.66
CA ARG A 135 -22.00 5.32 -1.31
C ARG A 135 -20.57 5.89 -1.24
N MET A 136 -20.05 6.46 -2.33
CA MET A 136 -18.75 7.12 -2.31
C MET A 136 -18.79 8.37 -1.43
N LEU A 137 -17.71 8.65 -0.68
CA LEU A 137 -17.62 9.93 0.02
C LEU A 137 -17.62 11.07 -1.00
N PRO A 138 -18.42 12.11 -0.77
CA PRO A 138 -18.54 13.24 -1.67
C PRO A 138 -17.28 14.11 -1.63
N TRP A 139 -17.09 14.93 -2.66
CA TRP A 139 -15.88 15.74 -2.85
C TRP A 139 -15.60 16.70 -1.68
N TYR A 140 -16.63 17.15 -0.96
CA TYR A 140 -16.48 18.03 0.20
C TYR A 140 -15.79 17.35 1.39
N SER A 141 -15.61 16.03 1.38
CA SER A 141 -14.75 15.33 2.35
C SER A 141 -13.28 15.74 2.26
N LEU A 142 -12.85 16.35 1.16
CA LEU A 142 -11.49 16.89 0.99
C LEU A 142 -11.33 18.34 1.49
N VAL A 143 -12.40 18.99 1.97
CA VAL A 143 -12.36 20.36 2.47
C VAL A 143 -11.37 20.53 3.65
N PRO A 144 -11.31 19.63 4.65
CA PRO A 144 -10.32 19.74 5.72
C PRO A 144 -8.87 19.73 5.19
N ALA A 145 -8.59 18.87 4.20
CA ALA A 145 -7.30 18.86 3.52
C ALA A 145 -7.04 20.16 2.74
N GLY A 146 -8.06 20.73 2.08
CA GLY A 146 -7.96 22.02 1.41
C GLY A 146 -7.61 23.17 2.35
N ILE A 147 -8.21 23.21 3.55
CA ILE A 147 -7.88 24.19 4.59
C ILE A 147 -6.42 24.02 5.04
N LEU A 148 -5.99 22.78 5.28
CA LEU A 148 -4.60 22.49 5.65
C LEU A 148 -3.59 22.84 4.55
N LEU A 149 -3.96 22.67 3.29
CA LEU A 149 -3.14 23.13 2.16
C LEU A 149 -2.93 24.65 2.25
N MET A 150 -4.00 25.42 2.46
CA MET A 150 -3.88 26.88 2.59
C MET A 150 -3.00 27.28 3.78
N ILE A 151 -3.13 26.59 4.92
CA ILE A 151 -2.26 26.80 6.09
C ILE A 151 -0.80 26.48 5.76
N SER A 152 -0.55 25.37 5.06
CA SER A 152 0.79 24.97 4.66
C SER A 152 1.42 25.97 3.69
N LEU A 153 0.67 26.46 2.71
CA LEU A 153 1.12 27.49 1.77
C LEU A 153 1.45 28.81 2.49
N TYR A 154 0.62 29.20 3.46
CA TYR A 154 0.88 30.37 4.29
C TYR A 154 2.16 30.21 5.12
N GLN A 155 2.34 29.07 5.78
CA GLN A 155 3.57 28.78 6.53
C GLN A 155 4.81 28.77 5.64
N ALA A 156 4.71 28.19 4.45
CA ALA A 156 5.79 28.16 3.48
C ALA A 156 6.20 29.55 2.99
N TRP A 157 5.23 30.47 2.84
CA TRP A 157 5.48 31.87 2.50
C TRP A 157 6.21 32.64 3.60
N GLN A 158 6.01 32.27 4.87
CA GLN A 158 6.64 32.93 6.03
C GLN A 158 8.09 32.48 6.27
N LEU A 159 8.60 31.51 5.50
CA LEU A 159 9.97 31.04 5.66
C LEU A 159 10.99 32.10 5.18
N PRO A 160 12.09 32.33 5.93
CA PRO A 160 13.11 33.32 5.54
C PRO A 160 13.83 32.98 4.22
N ASP A 161 13.98 31.68 3.95
CA ASP A 161 14.55 31.19 2.70
C ASP A 161 13.43 30.92 1.68
N LEU A 162 13.33 31.80 0.69
CA LEU A 162 12.36 31.73 -0.40
C LEU A 162 12.47 30.40 -1.18
N SER A 163 13.67 29.84 -1.32
CA SER A 163 13.87 28.60 -2.09
C SER A 163 13.24 27.40 -1.38
N THR A 164 13.48 27.27 -0.07
CA THR A 164 12.83 26.28 0.78
C THR A 164 11.32 26.51 0.85
N GLY A 165 10.86 27.77 0.94
CA GLY A 165 9.44 28.14 0.93
C GLY A 165 8.71 27.66 -0.33
N TYR A 166 9.24 27.96 -1.52
CA TYR A 166 8.65 27.49 -2.78
C TYR A 166 8.65 25.97 -2.89
N LEU A 167 9.72 25.31 -2.45
CA LEU A 167 9.82 23.85 -2.46
C LEU A 167 8.75 23.22 -1.57
N MET A 168 8.60 23.67 -0.33
CA MET A 168 7.61 23.12 0.60
C MET A 168 6.18 23.42 0.16
N GLY A 169 5.91 24.64 -0.33
CA GLY A 169 4.60 24.98 -0.90
C GLY A 169 4.25 24.13 -2.13
N GLY A 170 5.23 23.92 -3.01
CA GLY A 170 5.10 23.05 -4.18
C GLY A 170 4.83 21.59 -3.82
N VAL A 171 5.52 21.06 -2.80
CA VAL A 171 5.31 19.69 -2.29
C VAL A 171 3.90 19.53 -1.71
N SER A 172 3.43 20.48 -0.90
CA SER A 172 2.07 20.46 -0.34
C SER A 172 1.00 20.48 -1.44
N LEU A 173 1.18 21.32 -2.46
CA LEU A 173 0.27 21.40 -3.60
C LEU A 173 0.28 20.11 -4.44
N ALA A 174 1.47 19.55 -4.68
CA ALA A 174 1.61 18.28 -5.41
C ALA A 174 0.95 17.12 -4.66
N ILE A 175 1.11 17.04 -3.33
CA ILE A 175 0.46 16.02 -2.50
C ILE A 175 -1.06 16.16 -2.55
N PHE A 176 -1.59 17.37 -2.37
CA PHE A 176 -3.03 17.59 -2.44
C PHE A 176 -3.58 17.23 -3.83
N ALA A 177 -2.92 17.67 -4.91
CA ALA A 177 -3.28 17.32 -6.28
C ALA A 177 -3.24 15.81 -6.53
N LEU A 178 -2.24 15.10 -6.01
CA LEU A 178 -2.16 13.64 -6.09
C LEU A 178 -3.36 12.97 -5.43
N PHE A 179 -3.76 13.39 -4.22
CA PHE A 179 -4.91 12.82 -3.53
C PHE A 179 -6.24 13.15 -4.20
N VAL A 180 -6.39 14.36 -4.77
CA VAL A 180 -7.55 14.71 -5.61
C VAL A 180 -7.60 13.81 -6.85
N TYR A 181 -6.47 13.60 -7.51
CA TYR A 181 -6.37 12.71 -8.66
C TYR A 181 -6.73 11.26 -8.31
N LEU A 182 -6.22 10.73 -7.19
CA LEU A 182 -6.58 9.42 -6.67
C LEU A 182 -8.09 9.34 -6.37
N TRP A 183 -8.69 10.38 -5.78
CA TRP A 183 -10.13 10.42 -5.52
C TRP A 183 -10.93 10.31 -6.82
N VAL A 184 -10.49 11.00 -7.88
CA VAL A 184 -11.11 10.90 -9.22
C VAL A 184 -10.96 9.50 -9.80
N ILE A 185 -9.81 8.84 -9.66
CA ILE A 185 -9.63 7.44 -10.09
C ILE A 185 -10.65 6.53 -9.40
N ILE A 186 -10.84 6.72 -8.09
CA ILE A 186 -11.76 5.89 -7.30
C ILE A 186 -13.22 6.09 -7.71
N SER A 187 -13.60 7.31 -8.09
CA SER A 187 -14.91 7.58 -8.69
C SER A 187 -15.14 6.84 -10.01
N ARG A 188 -14.06 6.53 -10.74
CA ARG A 188 -14.07 5.87 -12.05
C ARG A 188 -13.90 4.35 -11.97
N LEU A 189 -13.57 3.78 -10.81
CA LEU A 189 -13.36 2.33 -10.66
C LEU A 189 -14.54 1.50 -11.19
N PRO A 190 -14.30 0.52 -12.09
CA PRO A 190 -15.35 -0.31 -12.68
C PRO A 190 -16.06 -1.14 -11.60
N VAL A 191 -17.34 -1.46 -11.86
CA VAL A 191 -18.12 -2.37 -11.01
C VAL A 191 -17.62 -3.79 -11.24
N ARG A 192 -17.39 -4.54 -10.17
CA ARG A 192 -17.02 -5.96 -10.23
C ARG A 192 -18.25 -6.82 -9.92
N GLY A 193 -18.50 -7.84 -10.74
CA GLY A 193 -19.42 -8.92 -10.42
C GLY A 193 -18.63 -10.11 -9.88
N ILE A 194 -18.82 -10.45 -8.61
CA ILE A 194 -18.03 -11.44 -7.87
C ILE A 194 -18.89 -12.65 -7.50
N SER A 195 -20.11 -12.43 -7.00
CA SER A 195 -20.99 -13.52 -6.53
C SER A 195 -22.04 -13.96 -7.55
N GLY A 196 -22.23 -13.21 -8.64
CA GLY A 196 -23.31 -13.46 -9.61
C GLY A 196 -24.70 -13.00 -9.14
N ASP A 197 -24.84 -12.60 -7.87
CA ASP A 197 -26.00 -11.86 -7.36
C ASP A 197 -25.74 -10.35 -7.42
N SER A 198 -26.53 -9.67 -8.25
CA SER A 198 -26.46 -8.22 -8.42
C SER A 198 -26.56 -7.43 -7.10
N ALA A 199 -27.36 -7.88 -6.13
CA ALA A 199 -27.52 -7.14 -4.87
C ALA A 199 -26.26 -7.19 -3.99
N ILE A 200 -25.64 -8.37 -3.91
CA ILE A 200 -24.42 -8.62 -3.14
C ILE A 200 -23.24 -7.90 -3.81
N ASP A 201 -23.13 -8.01 -5.14
CA ASP A 201 -22.11 -7.32 -5.91
C ASP A 201 -22.22 -5.79 -5.78
N GLN A 202 -23.44 -5.25 -5.79
CA GLN A 202 -23.64 -3.82 -5.55
C GLN A 202 -23.16 -3.40 -4.15
N HIS A 203 -23.48 -4.20 -3.12
CA HIS A 203 -23.07 -3.92 -1.75
C HIS A 203 -21.54 -3.93 -1.61
N ILE A 204 -20.87 -4.92 -2.19
CA ILE A 204 -19.40 -5.03 -2.16
C ILE A 204 -18.76 -3.83 -2.88
N ASN A 205 -19.28 -3.42 -4.04
CA ASN A 205 -18.76 -2.27 -4.77
C ASN A 205 -18.98 -0.95 -4.00
N ASP A 206 -20.13 -0.78 -3.38
CA ASP A 206 -20.45 0.39 -2.55
C ASP A 206 -19.55 0.48 -1.31
N LEU A 207 -19.33 -0.65 -0.62
CA LEU A 207 -18.38 -0.73 0.51
C LEU A 207 -16.97 -0.39 0.05
N THR A 208 -16.52 -0.99 -1.05
CA THR A 208 -15.21 -0.73 -1.61
C THR A 208 -15.02 0.76 -1.86
N LYS A 209 -15.94 1.41 -2.59
CA LYS A 209 -15.84 2.84 -2.89
C LYS A 209 -15.87 3.71 -1.64
N ARG A 210 -16.72 3.39 -0.67
CA ARG A 210 -16.79 4.15 0.59
C ARG A 210 -15.49 4.07 1.37
N TYR A 211 -14.94 2.87 1.54
CA TYR A 211 -13.71 2.67 2.31
C TYR A 211 -12.51 3.30 1.64
N TRP A 212 -12.38 3.12 0.32
CA TRP A 212 -11.30 3.72 -0.46
C TRP A 212 -11.37 5.26 -0.50
N SER A 213 -12.57 5.84 -0.65
CA SER A 213 -12.74 7.31 -0.61
C SER A 213 -12.52 7.88 0.80
N LEU A 214 -12.92 7.17 1.86
CA LEU A 214 -12.62 7.52 3.25
C LEU A 214 -11.11 7.47 3.52
N LEU A 215 -10.44 6.41 3.06
CA LEU A 215 -9.00 6.26 3.18
C LEU A 215 -8.29 7.44 2.52
N ILE A 216 -8.65 7.80 1.28
CA ILE A 216 -8.09 8.97 0.59
C ILE A 216 -8.32 10.26 1.38
N ALA A 217 -9.55 10.53 1.83
CA ALA A 217 -9.86 11.80 2.49
C ALA A 217 -9.07 11.97 3.80
N VAL A 218 -9.02 10.91 4.62
CA VAL A 218 -8.29 10.92 5.90
C VAL A 218 -6.78 10.95 5.68
N THR A 219 -6.26 10.12 4.78
CA THR A 219 -4.81 10.08 4.49
C THR A 219 -4.33 11.40 3.88
N CYS A 220 -5.09 12.03 2.99
CA CYS A 220 -4.79 13.36 2.46
C CYS A 220 -4.71 14.41 3.59
N THR A 221 -5.73 14.45 4.45
CA THR A 221 -5.79 15.39 5.58
C THR A 221 -4.60 15.20 6.53
N ILE A 222 -4.32 13.95 6.92
CA ILE A 222 -3.24 13.66 7.87
C ILE A 222 -1.86 13.88 7.24
N THR A 223 -1.68 13.55 5.97
CA THR A 223 -0.40 13.78 5.27
C THR A 223 -0.08 15.26 5.19
N LEU A 224 -1.07 16.11 4.89
CA LEU A 224 -0.89 17.56 4.94
C LEU A 224 -0.63 18.06 6.37
N LEU A 225 -1.26 17.46 7.37
CA LEU A 225 -1.01 17.79 8.78
C LEU A 225 0.43 17.40 9.22
N LEU A 226 0.94 16.27 8.71
CA LEU A 226 2.33 15.84 8.90
C LEU A 226 3.34 16.78 8.24
N LEU A 227 2.94 17.58 7.24
CA LEU A 227 3.78 18.63 6.67
C LEU A 227 3.70 19.94 7.45
N THR A 228 2.51 20.32 7.94
CA THR A 228 2.33 21.60 8.65
C THR A 228 2.86 21.56 10.09
N VAL A 229 2.78 20.42 10.77
CA VAL A 229 3.22 20.30 12.18
C VAL A 229 4.73 20.54 12.35
N PRO A 230 5.63 19.94 11.56
CA PRO A 230 7.06 20.22 11.65
C PRO A 230 7.39 21.68 11.33
N LEU A 231 6.74 22.26 10.32
CA LEU A 231 6.90 23.68 9.96
C LEU A 231 6.52 24.61 11.12
N ALA A 232 5.37 24.35 11.76
CA ALA A 232 4.98 25.08 12.96
C ALA A 232 5.97 24.89 14.11
N SER A 233 6.54 23.69 14.25
CA SER A 233 7.52 23.41 15.31
C SER A 233 8.83 24.17 15.15
N MET A 234 9.24 24.52 13.92
CA MET A 234 10.46 25.30 13.69
C MET A 234 10.35 26.73 14.25
N SER A 235 9.13 27.27 14.32
CA SER A 235 8.84 28.58 14.91
C SER A 235 8.47 28.55 16.39
N ALA A 236 8.30 27.35 16.96
CA ALA A 236 7.84 27.14 18.34
C ALA A 236 9.03 26.96 19.31
N THR A 237 8.90 27.49 20.53
CA THR A 237 9.90 27.31 21.60
C THR A 237 9.30 26.66 22.85
N GLY A 238 10.12 25.93 23.60
CA GLY A 238 9.73 25.33 24.89
C GLY A 238 8.71 24.20 24.76
N ALA A 239 7.78 24.11 25.71
CA ALA A 239 6.80 23.02 25.80
C ALA A 239 5.92 22.86 24.56
N PHE A 240 5.65 23.95 23.83
CA PHE A 240 4.82 23.91 22.63
C PHE A 240 5.50 23.13 21.48
N SER A 241 6.83 23.25 21.31
CA SER A 241 7.56 22.44 20.33
C SER A 241 7.53 20.95 20.69
N THR A 242 7.65 20.61 21.98
CA THR A 242 7.54 19.22 22.44
C THR A 242 6.14 18.64 22.15
N ILE A 243 5.08 19.42 22.35
CA ILE A 243 3.70 19.01 22.02
C ILE A 243 3.55 18.75 20.52
N LEU A 244 4.10 19.61 19.67
CA LEU A 244 4.06 19.44 18.21
C LEU A 244 4.84 18.20 17.77
N LEU A 245 5.98 17.90 18.39
CA LEU A 245 6.74 16.68 18.12
C LEU A 245 5.97 15.43 18.54
N VAL A 246 5.34 15.42 19.72
CA VAL A 246 4.49 14.31 20.17
C VAL A 246 3.30 14.13 19.22
N LEU A 247 2.66 15.24 18.82
CA LEU A 247 1.57 15.23 17.85
C LEU A 247 2.01 14.62 16.51
N PHE A 248 3.18 14.99 16.01
CA PHE A 248 3.75 14.40 14.78
C PHE A 248 3.87 12.88 14.89
N VAL A 249 4.45 12.38 15.99
CA VAL A 249 4.59 10.93 16.21
C VAL A 249 3.22 10.23 16.29
N VAL A 250 2.26 10.81 17.02
CA VAL A 250 0.91 10.27 17.14
C VAL A 250 0.22 10.20 15.77
N LEU A 251 0.37 11.21 14.93
CA LEU A 251 -0.21 11.23 13.58
C LEU A 251 0.40 10.17 12.67
N VAL A 252 1.71 9.95 12.73
CA VAL A 252 2.38 8.88 11.98
C VAL A 252 1.83 7.51 12.39
N VAL A 253 1.76 7.25 13.71
CA VAL A 253 1.23 5.99 14.23
C VAL A 253 -0.23 5.82 13.85
N PHE A 254 -1.04 6.88 13.99
CA PHE A 254 -2.45 6.87 13.60
C PHE A 254 -2.61 6.54 12.12
N LEU A 255 -1.84 7.18 11.23
CA LEU A 255 -1.94 6.96 9.78
C LEU A 255 -1.70 5.48 9.43
N ILE A 256 -0.70 4.86 10.04
CA ILE A 256 -0.37 3.45 9.83
C ILE A 256 -1.51 2.57 10.36
N VAL A 257 -1.88 2.72 11.63
CA VAL A 257 -2.91 1.89 12.28
C VAL A 257 -4.26 2.04 11.59
N PHE A 258 -4.65 3.26 11.24
CA PHE A 258 -5.90 3.57 10.56
C PHE A 258 -5.97 2.88 9.19
N THR A 259 -4.88 2.94 8.41
CA THR A 259 -4.81 2.29 7.09
C THR A 259 -5.02 0.79 7.20
N PHE A 260 -4.30 0.11 8.11
CA PHE A 260 -4.47 -1.33 8.31
C PHE A 260 -5.86 -1.68 8.85
N PHE A 261 -6.34 -0.95 9.86
CA PHE A 261 -7.66 -1.18 10.45
C PHE A 261 -8.76 -1.12 9.38
N LEU A 262 -8.74 -0.08 8.55
CA LEU A 262 -9.78 0.16 7.55
C LEU A 262 -9.74 -0.90 6.43
N LEU A 263 -8.56 -1.33 6.00
CA LEU A 263 -8.41 -2.41 5.00
C LEU A 263 -8.83 -3.77 5.55
N LEU A 264 -8.50 -4.07 6.81
CA LEU A 264 -8.92 -5.31 7.46
C LEU A 264 -10.44 -5.35 7.70
N ASP A 265 -11.03 -4.23 8.12
CA ASP A 265 -12.48 -4.12 8.30
C ASP A 265 -13.23 -4.26 6.96
N LEU A 266 -12.73 -3.63 5.89
CA LEU A 266 -13.27 -3.82 4.54
C LEU A 266 -13.24 -5.30 4.15
N ARG A 267 -12.10 -5.97 4.33
CA ARG A 267 -11.94 -7.39 3.97
C ARG A 267 -12.88 -8.29 4.76
N LYS A 268 -13.02 -8.07 6.08
CA LYS A 268 -13.98 -8.81 6.91
C LYS A 268 -15.41 -8.65 6.42
N LYS A 269 -15.84 -7.43 6.07
CA LYS A 269 -17.19 -7.17 5.57
C LYS A 269 -17.42 -7.79 4.19
N GLN A 270 -16.42 -7.77 3.31
CA GLN A 270 -16.48 -8.45 2.02
C GLN A 270 -16.61 -9.97 2.22
N ASP A 271 -15.79 -10.55 3.10
CA ASP A 271 -15.83 -11.98 3.38
C ASP A 271 -17.20 -12.41 3.96
N GLN A 272 -17.76 -11.65 4.91
CA GLN A 272 -19.10 -11.90 5.46
C GLN A 272 -20.23 -11.84 4.42
N LEU A 273 -20.09 -11.01 3.39
CA LEU A 273 -21.08 -10.90 2.31
C LEU A 273 -20.94 -12.03 1.29
N LEU A 274 -19.75 -12.61 1.15
CA LEU A 274 -19.45 -13.68 0.21
C LEU A 274 -19.67 -15.08 0.82
N GLU A 275 -19.50 -15.24 2.14
CA GLU A 275 -19.77 -16.49 2.87
C GLU A 275 -21.16 -17.09 2.59
N PRO A 276 -22.27 -16.32 2.61
CA PRO A 276 -23.60 -16.84 2.26
C PRO A 276 -23.89 -16.85 0.75
N ALA A 277 -23.06 -16.22 -0.08
CA ALA A 277 -23.27 -16.05 -1.52
C ALA A 277 -22.66 -17.17 -2.39
N GLY A 278 -21.93 -18.10 -1.77
CA GLY A 278 -21.44 -19.31 -2.42
C GLY A 278 -20.04 -19.73 -1.96
N GLN A 279 -19.96 -20.86 -1.26
CA GLN A 279 -19.18 -21.94 -1.85
C GLN A 279 -19.92 -22.36 -3.12
N PRO A 280 -19.32 -22.32 -4.32
CA PRO A 280 -19.60 -23.38 -5.26
C PRO A 280 -19.18 -24.73 -4.65
#